data_AF-A0AAW6YLL6-F1
#
_entry.id   AF-A0AAW6YLL6-F1
#
_cell.length_a   1.000
_cell.length_b   1.000
_cell.length_c   1.000
_cell.angle_alpha   90.00
_cell.angle_beta   90.00
_cell.angle_gamma   90.00
#
_symmetry.space_group_name_H-M   'P 1'
#
loop_
_entity.id
_entity.type
_entity.pdbx_description
1 polymer ?
#
loop_
_entity_poly.entity_id
_entity_poly.type
_entity_poly.pdbx_seq_one_letter_code
_entity_poly.pdbx_strand_id
1 'polypeptide(L)'
;MKYNTKKIIQKYHRYLVATLGYFLAGVLVPTIWSYFASPFGYLAGFIAAIIAIFPLWYIVHYKGMVKLNCGDIGVDMGLGISTAVFIRDAIDCGWNGVAKSFMTMFLVTIGAILAGFSVHYLQELRRRKNDN
;
A
#
# COMPACT_ATOMS: atom_id res chain seq x y z
N MET A 1 -3.14 0.88 -40.24
CA MET A 1 -2.96 1.30 -38.83
C MET A 1 -1.77 0.53 -38.26
N LYS A 2 -0.57 1.12 -38.14
CA LYS A 2 0.61 0.43 -37.56
C LYS A 2 0.47 0.43 -36.03
N TYR A 3 0.29 -0.74 -35.44
CA TYR A 3 0.34 -0.89 -33.98
C TYR A 3 1.71 -0.43 -33.47
N ASN A 4 1.71 0.43 -32.46
CA ASN A 4 2.95 0.89 -31.83
C ASN A 4 3.37 -0.12 -30.75
N THR A 5 4.02 -1.21 -31.18
CA THR A 5 4.51 -2.31 -30.33
C THR A 5 5.32 -1.81 -29.13
N LYS A 6 6.10 -0.73 -29.28
CA LYS A 6 6.89 -0.14 -28.18
C LYS A 6 5.99 0.38 -27.05
N LYS A 7 4.88 1.05 -27.37
CA LYS A 7 3.93 1.53 -26.35
C LYS A 7 3.25 0.36 -25.62
N ILE A 8 2.95 -0.72 -26.33
CA ILE A 8 2.33 -1.93 -25.75
C ILE A 8 3.30 -2.60 -24.77
N ILE A 9 4.54 -2.82 -25.18
CA ILE A 9 5.59 -3.40 -24.33
C ILE A 9 5.81 -2.55 -23.08
N GLN A 10 5.90 -1.22 -23.22
CA GLN A 10 6.03 -0.30 -22.09
C GLN A 10 4.85 -0.37 -21.12
N LYS A 11 3.63 -0.58 -21.62
CA LYS A 11 2.44 -0.74 -20.78
C LYS A 11 2.54 -2.00 -19.92
N TYR A 12 2.81 -3.16 -20.52
CA TYR A 12 2.90 -4.43 -19.76
C TYR A 12 4.11 -4.48 -18.84
N HIS A 13 5.25 -3.93 -19.25
CA HIS A 13 6.43 -3.80 -18.39
C HIS A 13 6.10 -3.09 -17.07
N ARG A 14 5.33 -1.98 -17.12
CA ARG A 14 4.93 -1.26 -15.90
C ARG A 14 4.09 -2.11 -14.95
N TYR A 15 3.15 -2.91 -15.45
CA TYR A 15 2.33 -3.78 -14.59
C TYR A 15 3.14 -4.90 -13.96
N LEU A 16 4.09 -5.47 -14.70
CA LEU A 16 5.01 -6.48 -14.16
C LEU A 16 5.88 -5.89 -13.04
N VAL A 17 6.48 -4.72 -13.26
CA VAL A 17 7.29 -4.05 -12.24
C VAL A 17 6.46 -3.69 -11.01
N ALA A 18 5.23 -3.21 -11.19
CA ALA A 18 4.32 -2.94 -10.08
C ALA A 18 3.97 -4.20 -9.28
N THR A 19 3.72 -5.32 -9.98
CA THR A 19 3.47 -6.63 -9.35
C THR A 19 4.66 -7.07 -8.50
N LEU A 20 5.88 -6.93 -9.02
CA LEU A 20 7.10 -7.24 -8.28
C LEU A 20 7.32 -6.28 -7.09
N GLY A 21 6.97 -5.01 -7.23
CA GLY A 21 7.03 -4.02 -6.15
C GLY A 21 6.10 -4.37 -4.99
N TYR A 22 4.84 -4.70 -5.27
CA TYR A 22 3.90 -5.13 -4.23
C TYR A 22 4.24 -6.50 -3.65
N PHE A 23 4.76 -7.44 -4.46
CA PHE A 23 5.29 -8.70 -3.95
C PHE A 23 6.42 -8.47 -2.94
N LEU A 24 7.39 -7.63 -3.28
CA LEU A 24 8.50 -7.28 -2.40
C LEU A 24 8.00 -6.64 -1.09
N ALA A 25 7.01 -5.76 -1.19
CA ALA A 25 6.35 -5.16 -0.02
C ALA A 25 5.66 -6.20 0.87
N GLY A 26 4.88 -7.09 0.26
CA GLY A 26 4.15 -8.15 0.95
C GLY A 26 5.05 -9.18 1.64
N VAL A 27 6.29 -9.37 1.17
CA VAL A 27 7.26 -10.24 1.82
C VAL A 27 8.05 -9.49 2.90
N LEU A 28 8.65 -8.36 2.57
CA LEU A 28 9.63 -7.72 3.45
C LEU A 28 8.99 -7.07 4.68
N VAL A 29 7.88 -6.34 4.53
CA VAL A 29 7.28 -5.63 5.68
C VAL A 29 6.87 -6.59 6.80
N PRO A 30 6.07 -7.65 6.55
CA PRO A 30 5.68 -8.56 7.64
C PRO A 30 6.86 -9.41 8.15
N THR A 31 7.87 -9.69 7.32
CA THR A 31 9.09 -10.38 7.77
C THR A 31 9.85 -9.50 8.76
N ILE A 32 10.14 -8.25 8.40
CA ILE A 32 10.83 -7.29 9.27
C ILE A 32 9.99 -7.04 10.53
N TRP A 33 8.67 -6.87 10.40
CA TRP A 33 7.74 -6.69 11.52
C TRP A 33 7.90 -7.77 12.59
N SER A 34 8.03 -9.04 12.19
CA SER A 34 8.12 -10.16 13.13
C SER A 34 9.28 -10.04 14.13
N TYR A 35 10.37 -9.38 13.75
CA TYR A 35 11.52 -9.13 14.62
C TYR A 35 11.29 -8.03 15.67
N PHE A 36 10.33 -7.11 15.42
CA PHE A 36 10.06 -5.96 16.29
C PHE A 36 8.74 -6.05 17.05
N ALA A 37 7.81 -6.91 16.61
CA ALA A 37 6.49 -7.06 17.20
C ALA A 37 6.52 -7.49 18.67
N SER A 38 7.37 -8.46 19.02
CA SER A 38 7.49 -8.99 20.38
C SER A 38 8.25 -8.07 21.35
N PRO A 39 9.40 -7.46 20.99
CA PRO A 39 10.17 -6.66 21.96
C PRO A 39 9.59 -5.26 22.25
N PHE A 40 8.81 -4.67 21.33
CA PHE A 40 8.39 -3.27 21.44
C PHE A 40 6.88 -3.06 21.65
N GLY A 41 6.07 -4.13 21.66
CA GLY A 41 4.64 -4.06 21.96
C GLY A 41 3.90 -3.04 21.10
N TYR A 42 3.20 -2.08 21.72
CA TYR A 42 2.44 -1.05 21.01
C TYR A 42 3.32 -0.10 20.17
N LEU A 43 4.60 0.06 20.51
CA LEU A 43 5.54 0.88 19.73
C LEU A 43 6.05 0.18 18.48
N ALA A 44 5.88 -1.14 18.37
CA ALA A 44 6.30 -1.91 17.19
C ALA A 44 5.69 -1.34 15.89
N GLY A 45 4.45 -0.86 15.96
CA GLY A 45 3.74 -0.13 14.91
C GLY A 45 4.55 1.02 14.32
N PHE A 46 4.96 1.92 15.21
CA PHE A 46 5.70 3.12 14.88
C PHE A 46 7.12 2.82 14.37
N ILE A 47 7.81 1.87 15.02
CA ILE A 47 9.16 1.46 14.64
C ILE A 47 9.17 0.82 13.24
N ALA A 48 8.23 -0.07 12.96
CA ALA A 48 8.11 -0.68 11.65
C ALA A 48 7.74 0.33 10.56
N ALA A 49 6.96 1.37 10.89
CA ALA A 49 6.68 2.44 9.95
C ALA A 49 7.96 3.15 9.49
N ILE A 50 8.91 3.39 10.40
CA ILE A 50 10.17 4.08 10.11
C ILE A 50 11.18 3.16 9.42
N ILE A 51 11.34 1.93 9.90
CA ILE A 51 12.45 1.05 9.50
C ILE A 51 12.08 0.16 8.29
N ALA A 52 10.81 -0.23 8.16
CA ALA A 52 10.37 -1.13 7.10
C ALA A 52 9.52 -0.40 6.06
N ILE A 53 8.43 0.24 6.49
CA ILE A 53 7.44 0.80 5.57
C ILE A 53 8.02 2.00 4.82
N PHE A 54 8.66 2.94 5.49
CA PHE A 54 9.18 4.15 4.85
C PHE A 54 10.28 3.88 3.80
N PRO A 55 11.34 3.10 4.07
CA PRO A 55 12.37 2.82 3.06
C PRO A 55 11.81 2.03 1.89
N LEU A 56 10.89 1.09 2.16
CA LEU A 56 10.31 0.27 1.12
C LEU A 56 9.30 1.06 0.27
N TRP A 57 8.53 1.95 0.89
CA TRP A 57 7.67 2.89 0.17
C TRP A 57 8.49 3.78 -0.76
N TYR A 58 9.66 4.26 -0.31
CA TYR A 58 10.57 5.04 -1.15
C TYR A 58 11.05 4.23 -2.37
N ILE A 59 11.42 2.97 -2.20
CA ILE A 59 11.82 2.10 -3.31
C ILE A 59 10.64 1.81 -4.25
N VAL A 60 9.47 1.50 -3.71
CA VAL A 60 8.31 1.10 -4.50
C VAL A 60 7.69 2.29 -5.24
N HIS A 61 7.43 3.41 -4.57
CA HIS A 61 6.72 4.55 -5.14
C HIS A 61 7.65 5.65 -5.65
N TYR A 62 8.65 6.07 -4.87
CA TYR A 62 9.52 7.20 -5.27
C TYR A 62 10.51 6.83 -6.37
N LYS A 63 11.16 5.65 -6.29
CA LYS A 63 12.01 5.12 -7.38
C LYS A 63 11.19 4.59 -8.57
N GLY A 64 9.86 4.54 -8.44
CA GLY A 64 8.93 4.38 -9.55
C GLY A 64 8.72 2.95 -10.02
N MET A 65 8.80 1.96 -9.13
CA MET A 65 8.35 0.59 -9.43
C MET A 65 6.82 0.56 -9.61
N VAL A 66 6.12 1.30 -8.76
CA VAL A 66 4.69 1.60 -8.85
C VAL A 66 4.57 3.09 -9.10
N LYS A 67 4.22 3.48 -10.33
CA LYS A 67 4.02 4.89 -10.69
C LYS A 67 2.54 5.24 -10.61
N LEU A 68 2.23 6.25 -9.81
CA LEU A 68 0.93 6.91 -9.80
C LEU A 68 1.05 8.17 -10.65
N ASN A 69 0.56 8.15 -11.90
CA ASN A 69 0.61 9.35 -12.75
C ASN A 69 -0.56 10.28 -12.42
N CYS A 70 -0.45 11.56 -12.77
CA CYS A 70 -1.58 12.48 -12.71
C CYS A 70 -2.76 11.94 -13.52
N GLY A 71 -3.93 11.83 -12.88
CA GLY A 71 -5.16 11.30 -13.47
C GLY A 71 -5.37 9.79 -13.25
N ASP A 72 -4.39 9.06 -12.73
CA ASP A 72 -4.55 7.66 -12.33
C ASP A 72 -5.13 7.56 -10.91
N ILE A 73 -5.95 6.53 -10.66
CA ILE A 73 -6.39 6.18 -9.30
C ILE A 73 -5.20 5.54 -8.56
N GLY A 74 -4.85 6.10 -7.40
CA GLY A 74 -3.77 5.60 -6.56
C GLY A 74 -4.15 4.34 -5.79
N VAL A 75 -3.37 3.26 -5.97
CA VAL A 75 -3.42 2.07 -5.09
C VAL A 75 -2.16 2.06 -4.23
N ASP A 76 -2.33 2.16 -2.91
CA ASP A 76 -1.20 2.27 -1.98
C ASP A 76 -0.57 0.90 -1.66
N MET A 77 0.73 0.93 -1.29
CA MET A 77 1.48 -0.26 -0.88
C MET A 77 0.89 -0.93 0.36
N GLY A 78 0.26 -0.16 1.26
CA GLY A 78 -0.43 -0.66 2.44
C GLY A 78 -1.52 -1.67 2.11
N LEU A 79 -2.24 -1.48 0.99
CA LEU A 79 -3.24 -2.46 0.53
C LEU A 79 -2.59 -3.78 0.09
N GLY A 80 -1.47 -3.70 -0.63
CA GLY A 80 -0.69 -4.87 -1.03
C GLY A 80 -0.17 -5.66 0.17
N ILE A 81 0.39 -4.97 1.16
CA ILE A 81 0.86 -5.58 2.42
C ILE A 81 -0.30 -6.20 3.20
N SER A 82 -1.40 -5.47 3.38
CA SER A 82 -2.59 -5.96 4.09
C SER A 82 -3.14 -7.22 3.44
N THR A 83 -3.20 -7.28 2.11
CA THR A 83 -3.65 -8.45 1.37
C THR A 83 -2.72 -9.65 1.58
N ALA A 84 -1.40 -9.44 1.51
CA ALA A 84 -0.41 -10.49 1.71
C ALA A 84 -0.50 -11.09 3.12
N VAL A 85 -0.57 -10.23 4.15
CA VAL A 85 -0.71 -10.66 5.56
C VAL A 85 -2.04 -11.39 5.77
N PHE A 86 -3.13 -10.87 5.23
CA PHE A 86 -4.45 -11.49 5.35
C PHE A 86 -4.50 -12.90 4.77
N ILE A 87 -3.94 -13.10 3.56
CA ILE A 87 -3.91 -14.42 2.91
C ILE A 87 -3.00 -15.39 3.68
N ARG A 88 -1.81 -14.95 4.11
CA ARG A 88 -0.91 -15.77 4.94
C ARG A 88 -1.64 -16.23 6.20
N ASP A 89 -2.25 -15.31 6.94
CA ASP A 89 -2.90 -15.63 8.21
C ASP A 89 -4.17 -16.47 8.00
N ALA A 90 -4.86 -16.34 6.88
CA ALA A 90 -5.96 -17.22 6.50
C ALA A 90 -5.50 -18.68 6.28
N ILE A 91 -4.31 -18.86 5.71
CA ILE A 91 -3.68 -20.18 5.52
C ILE A 91 -3.23 -20.74 6.87
N ASP A 92 -2.56 -19.94 7.69
CA ASP A 92 -1.96 -20.39 8.96
C ASP A 92 -3.00 -20.62 10.06
N CYS A 93 -4.00 -19.74 10.17
CA CYS A 93 -5.01 -19.76 11.24
C CYS A 93 -6.36 -20.34 10.82
N GLY A 94 -6.53 -20.66 9.53
CA GLY A 94 -7.78 -21.10 8.92
C GLY A 94 -8.85 -20.01 8.77
N TRP A 95 -9.92 -20.33 8.04
CA TRP A 95 -11.01 -19.38 7.74
C TRP A 95 -11.80 -18.90 8.97
N ASN A 96 -11.77 -19.64 10.08
CA ASN A 96 -12.32 -19.16 11.36
C ASN A 96 -11.53 -17.97 11.93
N GLY A 97 -10.22 -17.90 11.68
CA GLY A 97 -9.38 -16.75 12.02
C GLY A 97 -9.74 -15.52 11.20
N VAL A 98 -10.07 -15.71 9.91
CA VAL A 98 -10.53 -14.65 9.01
C VAL A 98 -11.84 -14.02 9.50
N ALA A 99 -12.78 -14.81 9.98
CA ALA A 99 -14.04 -14.28 10.52
C ALA A 99 -13.80 -13.30 11.69
N LYS A 100 -12.75 -13.54 12.49
CA LYS A 100 -12.39 -12.67 13.63
C LYS A 100 -11.75 -11.35 13.20
N SER A 101 -11.10 -11.29 12.03
CA SER A 101 -10.46 -10.07 11.53
C SER A 101 -11.41 -9.13 10.79
N PHE A 102 -12.65 -9.56 10.52
CA PHE A 102 -13.63 -8.80 9.76
C PHE A 102 -13.93 -7.41 10.37
N MET A 103 -14.12 -7.34 11.69
CA MET A 103 -14.38 -6.07 12.37
C MET A 103 -13.19 -5.11 12.22
N THR A 104 -11.96 -5.62 12.35
CA THR A 104 -10.75 -4.82 12.15
C THR A 104 -10.67 -4.31 10.72
N MET A 105 -10.89 -5.17 9.72
CA MET A 105 -10.91 -4.75 8.31
C MET A 105 -11.97 -3.69 8.04
N PHE A 106 -13.16 -3.84 8.61
CA PHE A 106 -14.25 -2.87 8.45
C PHE A 106 -13.87 -1.49 9.01
N LEU A 107 -13.38 -1.44 10.25
CA LEU A 107 -12.97 -0.19 10.89
C LEU A 107 -11.81 0.48 10.16
N VAL A 108 -10.79 -0.29 9.75
CA VAL A 108 -9.67 0.22 8.95
C VAL A 108 -10.17 0.79 7.61
N THR A 109 -11.13 0.13 6.97
CA THR A 109 -11.72 0.60 5.72
C THR A 109 -12.45 1.93 5.90
N ILE A 110 -13.25 2.07 6.95
CA ILE A 110 -13.90 3.36 7.29
C ILE A 110 -12.85 4.45 7.51
N GLY A 111 -11.82 4.17 8.30
CA GLY A 111 -10.74 5.12 8.54
C GLY A 111 -10.05 5.58 7.25
N ALA A 112 -9.76 4.64 6.33
CA ALA A 112 -9.17 4.93 5.03
C ALA A 112 -10.09 5.80 4.15
N ILE A 113 -11.39 5.53 4.14
CA ILE A 113 -12.39 6.33 3.42
C ILE A 113 -12.41 7.77 3.95
N LEU A 114 -12.49 7.94 5.27
CA LEU A 114 -12.49 9.26 5.91
C LEU A 114 -11.20 10.04 5.63
N ALA A 115 -10.05 9.37 5.63
CA ALA A 115 -8.78 9.97 5.26
C ALA A 115 -8.80 10.46 3.79
N GLY A 116 -9.35 9.68 2.86
CA GLY A 116 -9.51 10.09 1.46
C GLY A 116 -10.32 11.37 1.29
N PHE A 117 -11.49 11.47 1.94
CA PHE A 117 -12.30 12.69 1.95
C PHE A 117 -11.55 13.89 2.55
N SER A 118 -10.87 13.66 3.67
CA SER A 118 -10.12 14.69 4.38
C SER A 118 -8.99 15.28 3.52
N VAL A 119 -8.21 14.41 2.85
CA VAL A 119 -7.12 14.85 1.96
C VAL A 119 -7.67 15.60 0.75
N HIS A 120 -8.76 15.14 0.14
CA HIS A 120 -9.41 15.85 -0.96
C HIS A 120 -9.81 17.28 -0.54
N TYR A 121 -10.47 17.42 0.61
CA TYR A 121 -10.89 18.71 1.14
C TYR A 121 -9.70 19.65 1.40
N LEU A 122 -8.62 19.16 2.01
CA LEU A 122 -7.41 19.96 2.26
C LEU A 122 -6.74 20.43 0.96
N GLN A 123 -6.71 19.59 -0.08
CA GLN A 123 -6.16 19.97 -1.38
C GLN A 123 -7.02 21.01 -2.10
N GLU A 124 -8.35 20.93 -1.97
CA GLU A 124 -9.28 21.93 -2.48
C GLU A 124 -9.08 23.29 -1.80
N LEU A 125 -8.97 23.33 -0.47
CA LEU A 125 -8.67 24.56 0.27
C LEU A 125 -7.35 25.20 -0.16
N ARG A 126 -6.31 24.38 -0.37
CA ARG A 126 -5.01 24.86 -0.87
C ARG A 126 -5.12 25.45 -2.27
N ARG A 127 -5.88 24.82 -3.18
CA ARG A 127 -6.09 25.34 -4.55
C ARG A 127 -6.75 26.72 -4.51
N ARG A 128 -7.86 26.86 -3.78
CA ARG A 128 -8.56 28.14 -3.63
C ARG A 128 -7.70 29.26 -3.04
N LYS A 129 -6.77 28.93 -2.13
CA LYS A 129 -5.83 29.91 -1.57
C LYS A 129 -4.80 30.39 -2.60
N ASN A 130 -4.36 29.52 -3.50
CA ASN A 130 -3.36 29.86 -4.51
C ASN A 130 -3.93 30.62 -5.71
N ASP A 131 -5.26 30.54 -5.91
CA ASP A 131 -5.98 31.21 -7.00
C ASP A 131 -6.45 32.65 -6.61
N ASN A 132 -6.24 33.07 -5.36
CA ASN A 132 -6.53 34.42 -4.83
C ASN A 132 -5.24 35.19 -4.55
#